data_AF-A0A024JQI0-F1
#
_entry.id   AF-A0A024JQI0-F1
#
_cell.length_a   1.000
_cell.length_b   1.000
_cell.length_c   1.000
_cell.angle_alpha   90.00
_cell.angle_beta   90.00
_cell.angle_gamma   90.00
#
_symmetry.space_group_name_H-M   'P 1'
#
loop_
_entity.id
_entity.type
_entity.pdbx_description
1 polymer ?
#
loop_
_entity_poly.entity_id
_entity_poly.type
_entity_poly.pdbx_seq_one_letter_code
_entity_poly.pdbx_strand_id
1 'polypeptide(L)'
;MPAFSSPVDCTPWVIGGLWPAELSTATDETATLAEYLEKDLQRIAGSANKQLGMVKRAGLTDVGRRAAEARVIEEARARAVRRVESTIRQLEMMKAQTRARRQTAQVARRFSTADLEKTQIIPAVRAAEADVAPTIDETQVMPVVAAASDVGDRTLDQTQVMPAVTAAEPAVPVAAPVAEVSADDEEEREASGGRHRAPSEDSTVDVAMSVQREFPEAAVEPEAETARLQKPIPSGEPANSGAEPEPELEAEPAVVSEPEPEVVEAPPAPVNAESDSERLQRLLAFVVRQEPGLNWAVGDLADGTTLLVTDLAHGWIPPGITLPAGVRLLTPGRRTGKAAALLGEAARTATYTPGDRVGRATDFAPTESSAQPRELPAVEDFGWELGRVTHWRDGLPRLVHTLAKAATAGTGVVEEEAELLRVHLDTARYQLLSQYPDVVPALLLNCLLLAATESSVAGDATSANYHLAWFQKLAEPPASQWTAEI
;
A
#
# COMPACT_ATOMS: atom_id res chain seq x y z
N MET A 1 6.12 -44.91 0.08
CA MET A 1 7.26 -44.06 0.49
C MET A 1 8.20 -44.92 1.33
N PRO A 2 9.52 -44.90 1.11
CA PRO A 2 10.47 -45.59 1.98
C PRO A 2 10.61 -44.85 3.31
N ALA A 3 10.92 -45.57 4.39
CA ALA A 3 11.21 -44.97 5.70
C ALA A 3 12.73 -44.92 5.91
N PHE A 4 13.29 -43.71 5.95
CA PHE A 4 14.70 -43.47 6.28
C PHE A 4 14.83 -42.32 7.28
N SER A 5 15.71 -42.49 8.27
CA SER A 5 15.97 -41.53 9.34
C SER A 5 17.44 -41.08 9.33
N SER A 6 17.70 -39.98 8.63
CA SER A 6 18.91 -39.14 8.77
C SER A 6 18.57 -37.72 8.26
N PRO A 7 19.49 -36.73 8.20
CA PRO A 7 19.11 -35.31 8.10
C PRO A 7 18.72 -34.91 6.67
N VAL A 8 17.50 -35.27 6.24
CA VAL A 8 17.08 -35.01 4.86
C VAL A 8 16.80 -33.52 4.63
N ASP A 9 17.74 -32.91 3.91
CA ASP A 9 17.54 -31.70 3.11
C ASP A 9 16.42 -31.94 2.08
N CYS A 10 15.37 -31.10 2.12
CA CYS A 10 14.23 -31.23 1.23
C CYS A 10 14.42 -30.59 -0.16
N THR A 11 15.56 -29.94 -0.43
CA THR A 11 15.89 -29.29 -1.71
C THR A 11 15.57 -30.19 -2.93
N PRO A 12 15.96 -31.48 -2.97
CA PRO A 12 15.66 -32.36 -4.11
C PRO A 12 14.16 -32.60 -4.37
N TRP A 13 13.29 -32.41 -3.36
CA TRP A 13 11.84 -32.54 -3.50
C TRP A 13 11.15 -31.21 -3.80
N VAL A 14 11.68 -30.11 -3.27
CA VAL A 14 11.12 -28.76 -3.43
C VAL A 14 11.46 -28.17 -4.80
N ILE A 15 12.70 -28.34 -5.29
CA ILE A 15 13.16 -27.73 -6.56
C ILE A 15 13.55 -28.75 -7.64
N GLY A 16 13.58 -30.04 -7.32
CA GLY A 16 13.95 -31.10 -8.25
C GLY A 16 13.06 -31.14 -9.49
N GLY A 17 13.67 -31.03 -10.67
CA GLY A 17 12.96 -31.04 -11.95
C GLY A 17 12.14 -29.79 -12.28
N LEU A 18 12.26 -28.70 -11.50
CA LEU A 18 11.54 -27.45 -11.76
C LEU A 18 12.32 -26.43 -12.63
N TRP A 19 13.55 -26.76 -13.05
CA TRP A 19 14.37 -25.82 -13.83
C TRP A 19 13.91 -25.71 -15.30
N PRO A 20 13.61 -24.51 -15.83
CA PRO A 20 13.15 -24.33 -17.22
C PRO A 20 14.22 -24.65 -18.26
N ALA A 21 13.84 -25.38 -19.30
CA ALA A 21 14.72 -25.69 -20.43
C ALA A 21 15.16 -24.40 -21.17
N GLU A 22 14.31 -23.39 -21.16
CA GLU A 22 14.53 -22.05 -21.74
C GLU A 22 15.62 -21.25 -21.03
N LEU A 23 15.97 -21.62 -19.80
CA LEU A 23 17.02 -20.99 -18.99
C LEU A 23 18.27 -21.88 -18.85
N SER A 24 18.19 -23.17 -19.24
CA SER A 24 19.35 -24.06 -19.37
C SER A 24 20.34 -23.62 -20.46
N THR A 25 19.90 -22.81 -21.43
CA THR A 25 20.75 -22.18 -22.45
C THR A 25 20.76 -20.66 -22.26
N ALA A 26 21.35 -20.21 -21.15
CA ALA A 26 21.43 -18.79 -20.82
C ALA A 26 22.15 -17.99 -21.91
N THR A 27 21.49 -16.93 -22.40
CA THR A 27 22.09 -15.89 -23.22
C THR A 27 22.41 -14.69 -22.33
N ASP A 28 23.22 -13.74 -22.80
CA ASP A 28 23.52 -12.52 -22.04
C ASP A 28 22.24 -11.72 -21.68
N GLU A 29 21.22 -11.79 -22.54
CA GLU A 29 19.88 -11.19 -22.31
C GLU A 29 19.07 -11.89 -21.19
N THR A 30 19.45 -13.12 -20.79
CA THR A 30 18.67 -13.95 -19.82
C THR A 30 19.46 -14.43 -18.60
N ALA A 31 20.79 -14.29 -18.58
CA ALA A 31 21.66 -14.77 -17.51
C ALA A 31 21.28 -14.23 -16.11
N THR A 32 20.95 -12.93 -16.01
CA THR A 32 20.53 -12.29 -14.75
C THR A 32 19.17 -12.83 -14.24
N LEU A 33 18.28 -13.21 -15.15
CA LEU A 33 16.99 -13.80 -14.82
C LEU A 33 17.15 -15.25 -14.32
N ALA A 34 18.08 -16.00 -14.92
CA ALA A 34 18.46 -17.34 -14.47
C ALA A 34 19.12 -17.33 -13.07
N GLU A 35 20.12 -16.47 -12.84
CA GLU A 35 20.76 -16.33 -11.51
C GLU A 35 19.72 -15.99 -10.43
N TYR A 36 18.80 -15.06 -10.73
CA TYR A 36 17.75 -14.69 -9.79
C TYR A 36 16.81 -15.86 -9.48
N LEU A 37 16.40 -16.64 -10.50
CA LEU A 37 15.55 -17.82 -10.29
C LEU A 37 16.25 -18.89 -9.45
N GLU A 38 17.51 -19.21 -9.74
CA GLU A 38 18.28 -20.19 -8.95
C GLU A 38 18.37 -19.77 -7.49
N LYS A 39 18.76 -18.51 -7.25
CA LYS A 39 18.91 -17.92 -5.90
C LYS A 39 17.61 -17.90 -5.11
N ASP A 40 16.46 -17.79 -5.78
CA ASP A 40 15.13 -17.80 -5.15
C ASP A 40 14.62 -19.23 -4.92
N LEU A 41 14.86 -20.16 -5.83
CA LEU A 41 14.60 -21.60 -5.65
C LEU A 41 15.38 -22.16 -4.45
N GLN A 42 16.68 -21.85 -4.37
CA GLN A 42 17.54 -22.20 -3.23
C GLN A 42 17.07 -21.55 -1.92
N ARG A 43 16.54 -20.31 -1.98
CA ARG A 43 15.94 -19.62 -0.82
C ARG A 43 14.67 -20.31 -0.33
N ILE A 44 13.79 -20.74 -1.24
CA ILE A 44 12.56 -21.46 -0.89
C ILE A 44 12.88 -22.79 -0.22
N ALA A 45 13.80 -23.58 -0.79
CA ALA A 45 14.27 -24.83 -0.19
C ALA A 45 14.96 -24.62 1.18
N GLY A 46 15.84 -23.62 1.28
CA GLY A 46 16.49 -23.23 2.54
C GLY A 46 15.50 -22.78 3.62
N SER A 47 14.38 -22.16 3.25
CA SER A 47 13.30 -21.81 4.17
C SER A 47 12.54 -23.05 4.66
N ALA A 48 12.16 -23.95 3.74
CA ALA A 48 11.50 -25.20 4.06
C ALA A 48 12.36 -26.07 4.99
N ASN A 49 13.67 -26.16 4.76
CA ASN A 49 14.61 -26.85 5.65
C ASN A 49 14.62 -26.28 7.07
N LYS A 50 14.53 -24.96 7.24
CA LYS A 50 14.40 -24.32 8.57
C LYS A 50 13.08 -24.69 9.24
N GLN A 51 11.97 -24.70 8.50
CA GLN A 51 10.66 -25.12 9.01
C GLN A 51 10.64 -26.60 9.42
N LEU A 52 11.21 -27.51 8.62
CA LEU A 52 11.40 -28.91 9.00
C LEU A 52 12.25 -29.04 10.27
N GLY A 53 13.29 -28.20 10.43
CA GLY A 53 14.08 -28.08 11.66
C GLY A 53 13.35 -27.49 12.87
N MET A 54 12.18 -26.86 12.69
CA MET A 54 11.27 -26.47 13.77
C MET A 54 10.28 -27.59 14.10
N VAL A 55 9.64 -28.19 13.08
CA VAL A 55 8.70 -29.31 13.20
C VAL A 55 9.32 -30.50 13.95
N LYS A 56 10.61 -30.78 13.71
CA LYS A 56 11.37 -31.84 14.42
C LYS A 56 11.62 -31.54 15.90
N ARG A 57 11.59 -30.28 16.33
CA ARG A 57 11.75 -29.86 17.75
C ARG A 57 10.43 -29.69 18.49
N ALA A 58 9.29 -29.62 17.79
CA ALA A 58 7.98 -29.28 18.35
C ALA A 58 7.29 -30.41 19.16
N GLY A 59 8.01 -31.45 19.60
CA GLY A 59 7.45 -32.54 20.44
C GLY A 59 6.37 -33.42 19.78
N LEU A 60 6.08 -33.22 18.49
CA LEU A 60 4.99 -33.89 17.77
C LEU A 60 5.14 -35.42 17.74
N THR A 61 4.02 -36.13 17.84
CA THR A 61 3.93 -37.58 17.57
C THR A 61 4.38 -37.88 16.15
N ASP A 62 4.93 -39.07 15.88
CA ASP A 62 5.51 -39.41 14.57
C ASP A 62 4.51 -39.24 13.39
N VAL A 63 3.22 -39.49 13.62
CA VAL A 63 2.16 -39.28 12.61
C VAL A 63 1.93 -37.78 12.38
N GLY A 64 1.80 -36.98 13.45
CA GLY A 64 1.63 -35.54 13.34
C GLY A 64 2.84 -34.83 12.75
N ARG A 65 4.05 -35.28 13.11
CA ARG A 65 5.32 -34.79 12.56
C ARG A 65 5.41 -35.03 11.07
N ARG A 66 5.18 -36.27 10.60
CA ARG A 66 5.19 -36.60 9.16
C ARG A 66 4.14 -35.82 8.37
N ALA A 67 2.95 -35.60 8.94
CA ALA A 67 1.91 -34.79 8.31
C ALA A 67 2.31 -33.31 8.19
N ALA A 68 2.96 -32.74 9.20
CA ALA A 68 3.50 -31.38 9.16
C ALA A 68 4.70 -31.26 8.21
N GLU A 69 5.63 -32.21 8.22
CA GLU A 69 6.78 -32.27 7.29
C GLU A 69 6.31 -32.35 5.82
N ALA A 70 5.29 -33.17 5.53
CA ALA A 70 4.70 -33.26 4.20
C ALA A 70 4.04 -31.94 3.74
N ARG A 71 3.32 -31.24 4.64
CA ARG A 71 2.74 -29.92 4.33
C ARG A 71 3.80 -28.88 3.98
N VAL A 72 4.88 -28.81 4.77
CA VAL A 72 6.01 -27.88 4.51
C VAL A 72 6.64 -28.14 3.14
N ILE A 73 6.85 -29.41 2.77
CA ILE A 73 7.45 -29.77 1.47
C ILE A 73 6.50 -29.43 0.31
N GLU A 74 5.21 -29.77 0.41
CA GLU A 74 4.23 -29.49 -0.64
C GLU A 74 4.01 -27.98 -0.84
N GLU A 75 3.88 -27.22 0.25
CA GLU A 75 3.71 -25.77 0.16
C GLU A 75 4.96 -25.07 -0.42
N ALA A 76 6.16 -25.49 0.00
CA ALA A 76 7.41 -25.00 -0.56
C ALA A 76 7.53 -25.35 -2.05
N ARG A 77 7.13 -26.56 -2.46
CA ARG A 77 7.12 -26.97 -3.87
C ARG A 77 6.11 -26.16 -4.69
N ALA A 78 4.91 -25.90 -4.15
CA ALA A 78 3.91 -25.05 -4.81
C ALA A 78 4.38 -23.59 -4.96
N ARG A 79 5.10 -23.04 -3.95
CA ARG A 79 5.77 -21.74 -4.04
C ARG A 79 6.87 -21.74 -5.12
N ALA A 80 7.68 -22.79 -5.19
CA ALA A 80 8.73 -22.94 -6.20
C ALA A 80 8.17 -23.03 -7.64
N VAL A 81 7.09 -23.80 -7.86
CA VAL A 81 6.39 -23.89 -9.16
C VAL A 81 5.86 -22.52 -9.59
N ARG A 82 5.12 -21.80 -8.73
CA ARG A 82 4.62 -20.45 -9.05
C ARG A 82 5.76 -19.48 -9.39
N ARG A 83 6.91 -19.59 -8.71
CA ARG A 83 8.08 -18.74 -9.00
C ARG A 83 8.69 -19.03 -10.37
N VAL A 84 8.76 -20.31 -10.76
CA VAL A 84 9.19 -20.72 -12.10
C VAL A 84 8.24 -20.20 -13.18
N GLU A 85 6.93 -20.39 -13.02
CA GLU A 85 5.94 -19.87 -13.96
C GLU A 85 6.00 -18.34 -14.12
N SER A 86 6.11 -17.61 -13.00
CA SER A 86 6.28 -16.15 -12.98
C SER A 86 7.51 -15.72 -13.81
N THR A 87 8.63 -16.41 -13.65
CA THR A 87 9.86 -16.15 -14.41
C THR A 87 9.71 -16.51 -15.91
N ILE A 88 8.98 -17.57 -16.25
CA ILE A 88 8.68 -17.91 -17.66
C ILE A 88 7.79 -16.82 -18.29
N ARG A 89 6.73 -16.37 -17.60
CA ARG A 89 5.88 -15.26 -18.07
C ARG A 89 6.69 -13.97 -18.29
N GLN A 90 7.61 -13.65 -17.38
CA GLN A 90 8.54 -12.53 -17.54
C GLN A 90 9.46 -12.69 -18.77
N LEU A 91 10.01 -13.89 -19.00
CA LEU A 91 10.85 -14.21 -20.15
C LEU A 91 10.08 -14.10 -21.48
N GLU A 92 8.81 -14.51 -21.52
CA GLU A 92 7.93 -14.35 -22.69
C GLU A 92 7.63 -12.88 -22.97
N MET A 93 7.36 -12.07 -21.95
CA MET A 93 7.18 -10.62 -22.10
C MET A 93 8.45 -9.94 -22.63
N MET A 94 9.64 -10.30 -22.13
CA MET A 94 10.91 -9.80 -22.65
C MET A 94 11.11 -10.18 -24.14
N LYS A 95 10.87 -11.45 -24.50
CA LYS A 95 10.93 -11.93 -25.90
C LYS A 95 9.94 -11.17 -26.80
N ALA A 96 8.72 -10.90 -26.32
CA ALA A 96 7.70 -10.14 -27.05
C ALA A 96 8.13 -8.67 -27.29
N GLN A 97 8.64 -8.00 -26.26
CA GLN A 97 9.17 -6.63 -26.37
C GLN A 97 10.35 -6.54 -27.36
N THR A 98 11.30 -7.48 -27.30
CA THR A 98 12.43 -7.56 -28.23
C THR A 98 11.97 -7.82 -29.67
N ARG A 99 10.94 -8.67 -29.87
CA ARG A 99 10.31 -8.88 -31.18
C ARG A 99 9.65 -7.61 -31.72
N ALA A 100 8.88 -6.90 -30.89
CA ALA A 100 8.24 -5.65 -31.28
C ALA A 100 9.27 -4.58 -31.69
N ARG A 101 10.33 -4.38 -30.88
CA ARG A 101 11.43 -3.44 -31.21
C ARG A 101 12.11 -3.78 -32.53
N ARG A 102 12.38 -5.06 -32.81
CA ARG A 102 12.93 -5.53 -34.10
C ARG A 102 11.97 -5.28 -35.27
N GLN A 103 10.66 -5.45 -35.07
CA GLN A 103 9.64 -5.15 -36.08
C GLN A 103 9.55 -3.66 -36.38
N THR A 104 9.51 -2.78 -35.37
CA THR A 104 9.52 -1.31 -35.57
C THR A 104 10.77 -0.85 -36.33
N ALA A 105 11.95 -1.38 -35.98
CA ALA A 105 13.19 -1.08 -36.70
C ALA A 105 13.19 -1.58 -38.15
N GLN A 106 12.57 -2.74 -38.43
CA GLN A 106 12.42 -3.25 -39.79
C GLN A 106 11.42 -2.45 -40.62
N VAL A 107 10.34 -1.95 -40.01
CA VAL A 107 9.36 -1.06 -40.64
C VAL A 107 10.01 0.29 -40.98
N ALA A 108 10.73 0.90 -40.04
CA ALA A 108 11.48 2.14 -40.29
C ALA A 108 12.49 1.98 -41.44
N ARG A 109 13.22 0.85 -41.50
CA ARG A 109 14.13 0.56 -42.61
C ARG A 109 13.41 0.42 -43.96
N ARG A 110 12.22 -0.19 -44.00
CA ARG A 110 11.42 -0.30 -45.26
C ARG A 110 11.00 1.06 -45.79
N PHE A 111 10.56 1.98 -44.93
CA PHE A 111 10.24 3.34 -45.35
C PHE A 111 11.51 4.11 -45.79
N SER A 112 12.62 3.96 -45.07
CA SER A 112 13.90 4.60 -45.42
C SER A 112 14.52 4.12 -46.75
N THR A 113 14.18 2.93 -47.25
CA THR A 113 14.73 2.41 -48.52
C THR A 113 13.80 2.58 -49.72
N ALA A 114 12.51 2.86 -49.52
CA ALA A 114 11.52 2.87 -50.60
C ALA A 114 11.39 4.22 -51.33
N ASP A 115 11.91 5.31 -50.75
CA ASP A 115 11.60 6.68 -51.17
C ASP A 115 12.74 7.41 -51.91
N LEU A 116 13.90 6.76 -52.07
CA LEU A 116 15.06 7.30 -52.81
C LEU A 116 15.07 6.94 -54.30
N GLU A 117 14.21 6.04 -54.78
CA GLU A 117 14.18 5.58 -56.18
C GLU A 117 13.10 6.27 -57.05
N LYS A 118 12.40 7.30 -56.53
CA LYS A 118 11.29 7.98 -57.23
C LYS A 118 11.56 9.41 -57.68
N THR A 119 12.81 9.71 -58.04
CA THR A 119 13.18 10.99 -58.68
C THR A 119 12.69 11.07 -60.13
N GLN A 120 11.39 11.31 -60.34
CA GLN A 120 10.84 11.56 -61.68
C GLN A 120 11.21 12.98 -62.15
N ILE A 121 11.94 13.05 -63.26
CA ILE A 121 12.47 14.29 -63.83
C ILE A 121 11.40 14.98 -64.68
N ILE A 122 11.04 16.22 -64.33
CA ILE A 122 10.14 17.06 -65.14
C ILE A 122 10.97 17.76 -66.25
N PRO A 123 10.63 17.61 -67.54
CA PRO A 123 11.34 18.31 -68.62
C PRO A 123 11.06 19.81 -68.61
N ALA A 124 12.12 20.63 -68.70
CA ALA A 124 11.99 22.08 -68.75
C ALA A 124 11.52 22.58 -70.14
N VAL A 125 10.43 23.35 -70.16
CA VAL A 125 9.98 24.10 -71.36
C VAL A 125 10.61 25.49 -71.34
N ARG A 126 11.06 25.96 -72.51
CA ARG A 126 11.80 27.21 -72.69
C ARG A 126 10.85 28.40 -72.86
N ALA A 127 11.09 29.49 -72.14
CA ALA A 127 10.35 30.74 -72.31
C ALA A 127 10.75 31.50 -73.59
N ALA A 128 9.80 32.28 -74.11
CA ALA A 128 9.99 33.36 -75.07
C ALA A 128 8.97 34.47 -74.73
N GLU A 129 9.34 35.73 -74.97
CA GLU A 129 8.64 36.92 -74.44
C GLU A 129 7.60 37.48 -75.43
N ALA A 130 6.59 38.20 -74.93
CA ALA A 130 6.34 39.62 -75.27
C ALA A 130 4.94 40.17 -74.84
N ASP A 131 4.96 41.04 -73.82
CA ASP A 131 4.32 42.39 -73.80
C ASP A 131 2.78 42.59 -73.73
N VAL A 132 2.43 43.83 -73.35
CA VAL A 132 1.11 44.52 -73.29
C VAL A 132 0.20 44.25 -72.07
N ALA A 133 -0.19 45.35 -71.42
CA ALA A 133 -1.13 45.50 -70.30
C ALA A 133 -2.15 46.63 -70.63
N PRO A 134 -3.17 47.00 -69.81
CA PRO A 134 -3.57 46.53 -68.47
C PRO A 134 -4.99 45.86 -68.51
N THR A 135 -5.94 45.85 -67.56
CA THR A 135 -6.25 46.68 -66.35
C THR A 135 -7.25 45.94 -65.41
N ILE A 136 -7.50 46.51 -64.21
CA ILE A 136 -8.59 46.32 -63.19
C ILE A 136 -9.69 45.26 -63.44
N ASP A 137 -10.10 44.46 -62.43
CA ASP A 137 -10.71 44.95 -61.17
C ASP A 137 -10.35 44.15 -59.88
N GLU A 138 -10.75 44.66 -58.71
CA GLU A 138 -10.30 44.23 -57.38
C GLU A 138 -11.09 43.08 -56.71
N THR A 139 -10.43 42.30 -55.83
CA THR A 139 -10.88 41.97 -54.44
C THR A 139 -9.75 41.20 -53.71
N GLN A 140 -9.64 41.36 -52.39
CA GLN A 140 -8.48 40.98 -51.57
C GLN A 140 -8.58 39.59 -50.92
N VAL A 141 -7.44 38.90 -50.74
CA VAL A 141 -7.24 37.79 -49.79
C VAL A 141 -5.85 37.93 -49.13
N MET A 142 -5.72 37.53 -47.86
CA MET A 142 -4.54 37.77 -47.01
C MET A 142 -3.33 36.87 -47.34
N PRO A 143 -2.07 37.34 -47.12
CA PRO A 143 -0.84 36.62 -47.44
C PRO A 143 -0.38 35.61 -46.37
N VAL A 144 0.54 34.72 -46.75
CA VAL A 144 0.99 33.56 -45.95
C VAL A 144 2.51 33.32 -46.11
N VAL A 145 3.20 33.18 -44.95
CA VAL A 145 4.63 32.86 -44.67
C VAL A 145 5.77 33.79 -45.16
N ALA A 146 6.88 33.66 -44.42
CA ALA A 146 8.29 33.71 -44.83
C ALA A 146 9.05 35.04 -44.76
N ALA A 147 9.74 35.25 -43.63
CA ALA A 147 11.03 35.92 -43.57
C ALA A 147 12.09 34.86 -43.21
N ALA A 148 13.18 34.80 -43.98
CA ALA A 148 14.32 33.90 -43.72
C ALA A 148 15.39 34.59 -42.87
N SER A 149 16.24 33.79 -42.22
CA SER A 149 17.51 34.21 -41.63
C SER A 149 18.60 33.19 -41.98
N ASP A 150 19.84 33.66 -42.08
CA ASP A 150 20.89 33.04 -42.89
C ASP A 150 21.85 32.09 -42.13
N VAL A 151 22.68 31.38 -42.89
CA VAL A 151 23.64 30.35 -42.44
C VAL A 151 24.90 30.95 -41.79
N GLY A 152 25.45 30.28 -40.76
CA GLY A 152 26.59 30.80 -39.98
C GLY A 152 27.46 29.78 -39.23
N ASP A 153 28.06 28.84 -39.97
CA ASP A 153 29.37 28.19 -39.70
C ASP A 153 29.88 28.02 -38.22
N ARG A 154 29.93 26.77 -37.71
CA ARG A 154 31.22 26.15 -37.33
C ARG A 154 31.21 24.64 -36.96
N THR A 155 32.12 23.93 -37.63
CA THR A 155 33.03 22.86 -37.16
C THR A 155 32.58 21.81 -36.12
N LEU A 156 32.58 20.54 -36.54
CA LEU A 156 32.67 19.38 -35.67
C LEU A 156 34.14 19.06 -35.35
N ASP A 157 34.49 18.94 -34.06
CA ASP A 157 35.31 17.81 -33.57
C ASP A 157 35.47 17.82 -32.04
N GLN A 158 35.09 16.71 -31.39
CA GLN A 158 35.86 15.98 -30.36
C GLN A 158 34.98 15.02 -29.55
N THR A 159 35.31 13.72 -29.63
CA THR A 159 34.84 12.70 -28.69
C THR A 159 35.47 12.93 -27.32
N GLN A 160 34.68 12.91 -26.24
CA GLN A 160 35.20 12.73 -24.88
C GLN A 160 34.49 11.56 -24.18
N VAL A 161 35.26 10.83 -23.38
CA VAL A 161 34.91 9.51 -22.84
C VAL A 161 34.88 9.60 -21.31
N MET A 162 33.91 8.96 -20.67
CA MET A 162 33.83 8.90 -19.21
C MET A 162 35.03 8.13 -18.63
N PRO A 163 35.84 8.72 -17.72
CA PRO A 163 36.82 7.96 -16.96
C PRO A 163 36.15 7.23 -15.79
N ALA A 164 36.55 5.97 -15.56
CA ALA A 164 36.19 5.25 -14.35
C ALA A 164 37.14 5.63 -13.18
N VAL A 165 36.62 5.66 -11.96
CA VAL A 165 37.43 5.84 -10.74
C VAL A 165 37.78 4.50 -10.11
N THR A 166 39.08 4.17 -10.10
CA THR A 166 39.67 3.08 -9.32
C THR A 166 40.44 3.66 -8.13
N ALA A 167 40.47 2.92 -7.00
CA ALA A 167 41.11 3.36 -5.77
C ALA A 167 42.56 2.82 -5.64
N ALA A 168 43.44 3.62 -5.04
CA ALA A 168 44.77 3.23 -4.56
C ALA A 168 45.24 4.19 -3.45
N GLU A 169 46.11 3.70 -2.55
CA GLU A 169 46.70 4.45 -1.43
C GLU A 169 47.95 5.25 -1.84
N PRO A 170 48.44 6.14 -0.96
CA PRO A 170 49.89 6.30 -0.77
C PRO A 170 50.33 6.22 0.71
N ALA A 171 51.60 5.85 0.95
CA ALA A 171 52.16 5.55 2.27
C ALA A 171 53.15 6.61 2.82
N VAL A 172 53.58 6.40 4.07
CA VAL A 172 54.47 7.26 4.90
C VAL A 172 55.96 7.25 4.48
N PRO A 173 56.77 8.22 4.97
CA PRO A 173 57.79 7.90 6.01
C PRO A 173 57.95 9.00 7.10
N VAL A 174 57.91 8.69 8.40
CA VAL A 174 59.00 8.22 9.32
C VAL A 174 59.95 9.29 9.86
N ALA A 175 59.91 9.53 11.18
CA ALA A 175 61.06 9.83 12.07
C ALA A 175 60.67 9.60 13.57
N ALA A 176 61.65 9.23 14.41
CA ALA A 176 61.56 8.93 15.87
C ALA A 176 62.90 9.38 16.54
N PRO A 177 63.28 9.13 17.84
CA PRO A 177 62.76 8.18 18.85
C PRO A 177 62.89 8.58 20.37
N VAL A 178 62.82 7.56 21.25
CA VAL A 178 63.37 7.34 22.65
C VAL A 178 62.71 7.90 23.95
N ALA A 179 62.84 7.05 25.00
CA ALA A 179 62.56 7.19 26.46
C ALA A 179 61.09 7.41 26.89
N GLU A 180 60.43 6.67 27.81
CA GLU A 180 60.77 5.70 28.89
C GLU A 180 61.08 6.29 30.30
N VAL A 181 60.50 5.66 31.34
CA VAL A 181 60.74 5.77 32.81
C VAL A 181 59.93 6.81 33.65
N SER A 182 59.15 6.26 34.60
CA SER A 182 58.72 6.69 35.97
C SER A 182 58.28 8.11 36.37
N ALA A 183 57.04 8.18 36.91
CA ALA A 183 56.64 8.37 38.33
C ALA A 183 56.91 9.67 39.14
N ASP A 184 56.11 9.80 40.21
CA ASP A 184 56.18 10.67 41.42
C ASP A 184 56.03 12.20 41.18
N ASP A 185 54.92 12.84 41.62
CA ASP A 185 54.67 13.51 42.93
C ASP A 185 55.32 14.92 43.03
N GLU A 186 54.81 15.95 43.71
CA GLU A 186 53.62 16.17 44.59
C GLU A 186 53.00 17.56 44.19
N GLU A 187 51.93 18.16 44.75
CA GLU A 187 51.59 18.48 46.15
C GLU A 187 50.06 18.73 46.32
N GLU A 188 49.50 18.27 47.45
CA GLU A 188 48.58 19.02 48.37
C GLU A 188 47.22 19.61 47.86
N ARG A 189 46.09 19.64 48.60
CA ARG A 189 45.59 19.14 49.92
C ARG A 189 44.04 19.23 49.81
N GLU A 190 43.16 18.57 50.59
CA GLU A 190 43.26 17.90 51.89
C GLU A 190 42.09 16.90 52.12
N ALA A 191 42.29 15.90 53.01
CA ALA A 191 41.32 15.31 53.96
C ALA A 191 39.91 14.78 53.50
N SER A 192 39.38 13.64 54.01
CA SER A 192 39.92 12.61 54.91
C SER A 192 39.04 11.33 54.91
N GLY A 193 39.68 10.15 55.11
CA GLY A 193 39.09 8.94 55.73
C GLY A 193 37.87 8.26 55.07
N GLY A 194 37.94 7.05 54.49
CA GLY A 194 39.07 6.14 54.28
C GLY A 194 39.10 4.89 55.18
N ARG A 195 38.63 3.75 54.65
CA ARG A 195 39.28 2.42 54.80
C ARG A 195 38.66 1.36 53.87
N HIS A 196 39.52 0.53 53.27
CA HIS A 196 39.15 -0.52 52.31
C HIS A 196 38.98 -1.89 52.99
N ARG A 197 38.21 -2.79 52.35
CA ARG A 197 38.61 -4.20 52.04
C ARG A 197 37.48 -4.93 51.27
N ALA A 198 37.80 -5.52 50.12
CA ALA A 198 37.00 -6.58 49.48
C ALA A 198 37.38 -7.95 50.08
N PRO A 199 36.52 -9.00 50.01
CA PRO A 199 36.67 -9.95 48.90
C PRO A 199 35.40 -10.74 48.45
N SER A 200 35.55 -11.44 47.32
CA SER A 200 34.98 -12.75 46.90
C SER A 200 33.60 -13.28 47.36
N GLU A 201 32.75 -13.54 46.36
CA GLU A 201 32.05 -14.81 46.03
C GLU A 201 31.09 -15.55 47.00
N ASP A 202 29.98 -15.99 46.38
CA ASP A 202 29.18 -17.22 46.60
C ASP A 202 27.86 -17.19 47.43
N SER A 203 26.89 -17.94 46.89
CA SER A 203 25.75 -18.67 47.48
C SER A 203 24.56 -18.01 48.20
N THR A 204 23.44 -17.97 47.44
CA THR A 204 22.11 -18.55 47.76
C THR A 204 21.12 -17.94 48.78
N VAL A 205 19.84 -18.01 48.36
CA VAL A 205 18.58 -18.19 49.14
C VAL A 205 17.88 -16.96 49.76
N ASP A 206 16.55 -17.09 49.76
CA ASP A 206 15.47 -16.18 50.13
C ASP A 206 15.48 -15.68 51.58
N VAL A 207 14.86 -14.51 51.82
CA VAL A 207 13.53 -14.36 52.46
C VAL A 207 13.17 -12.88 52.61
N ALA A 208 11.88 -12.54 52.54
CA ALA A 208 11.35 -11.17 52.63
C ALA A 208 11.31 -10.59 54.07
N MET A 209 11.17 -9.26 54.18
CA MET A 209 10.72 -8.59 55.40
C MET A 209 9.58 -7.61 55.13
N SER A 210 8.47 -7.81 55.86
CA SER A 210 7.41 -6.81 56.13
C SER A 210 7.93 -5.78 57.17
N VAL A 211 7.22 -4.73 57.62
CA VAL A 211 5.78 -4.46 57.86
C VAL A 211 5.56 -2.92 57.81
N GLN A 212 4.36 -2.34 57.70
CA GLN A 212 3.35 -2.01 58.75
C GLN A 212 2.45 -0.88 58.15
N ARG A 213 1.20 -0.54 58.54
CA ARG A 213 0.34 -0.87 59.70
C ARG A 213 -1.15 -0.43 59.50
N GLU A 214 -2.14 -1.28 59.87
CA GLU A 214 -3.55 -1.00 60.34
C GLU A 214 -4.50 -0.07 59.49
N PHE A 215 -5.85 -0.15 59.41
CA PHE A 215 -6.99 -1.10 59.67
C PHE A 215 -8.32 -0.40 59.22
N PRO A 216 -9.56 -1.00 59.23
CA PRO A 216 -10.02 -2.39 59.03
C PRO A 216 -11.29 -2.58 58.13
N GLU A 217 -11.52 -3.84 57.73
CA GLU A 217 -12.79 -4.62 57.53
C GLU A 217 -14.12 -4.06 56.95
N ALA A 218 -14.71 -4.84 56.02
CA ALA A 218 -16.07 -5.41 56.14
C ALA A 218 -16.35 -6.67 55.25
N ALA A 219 -16.35 -7.86 55.87
CA ALA A 219 -17.14 -9.08 55.58
C ALA A 219 -17.21 -9.81 54.19
N VAL A 220 -16.47 -10.93 54.09
CA VAL A 220 -16.87 -12.33 53.69
C VAL A 220 -17.77 -12.61 52.45
N GLU A 221 -17.15 -13.01 51.32
CA GLU A 221 -16.95 -14.39 50.76
C GLU A 221 -18.05 -15.53 50.84
N PRO A 222 -17.98 -16.67 50.09
CA PRO A 222 -18.29 -16.76 48.64
C PRO A 222 -18.98 -18.13 48.22
N GLU A 223 -18.53 -18.73 47.11
CA GLU A 223 -18.70 -20.12 46.59
C GLU A 223 -19.94 -20.55 45.79
N ALA A 224 -19.70 -20.96 44.53
CA ALA A 224 -19.97 -22.33 44.05
C ALA A 224 -19.23 -22.61 42.72
N GLU A 225 -18.44 -23.69 42.64
CA GLU A 225 -17.88 -24.18 41.36
C GLU A 225 -18.97 -24.77 40.45
N THR A 226 -18.75 -24.78 39.12
CA THR A 226 -19.63 -25.49 38.18
C THR A 226 -18.87 -26.46 37.27
N ALA A 227 -19.19 -27.75 37.36
CA ALA A 227 -18.53 -28.80 36.58
C ALA A 227 -19.53 -29.77 35.91
N ARG A 228 -19.75 -29.55 34.60
CA ARG A 228 -19.87 -30.58 33.54
C ARG A 228 -21.08 -31.55 33.47
N LEU A 229 -21.80 -31.38 32.34
CA LEU A 229 -22.16 -32.39 31.30
C LEU A 229 -23.51 -33.16 31.32
N GLN A 230 -24.27 -32.92 30.22
CA GLN A 230 -25.00 -33.87 29.33
C GLN A 230 -26.54 -34.10 29.41
N LYS A 231 -27.09 -34.27 28.18
CA LYS A 231 -28.46 -34.47 27.62
C LYS A 231 -29.09 -35.87 27.93
N PRO A 232 -30.33 -36.27 27.49
CA PRO A 232 -31.31 -35.69 26.51
C PRO A 232 -32.83 -35.74 26.91
N ILE A 233 -33.75 -35.69 25.92
CA ILE A 233 -35.25 -35.61 25.93
C ILE A 233 -35.94 -37.00 25.85
N PRO A 234 -37.24 -37.16 26.26
CA PRO A 234 -38.42 -37.16 25.33
C PRO A 234 -39.67 -36.41 25.91
N SER A 235 -40.64 -35.83 25.18
CA SER A 235 -41.58 -36.24 24.10
C SER A 235 -42.87 -36.94 24.57
N GLY A 236 -44.07 -36.45 24.16
CA GLY A 236 -45.39 -37.05 24.44
C GLY A 236 -46.62 -36.30 23.84
N GLU A 237 -47.59 -37.06 23.31
CA GLU A 237 -48.84 -36.68 22.58
C GLU A 237 -49.79 -37.94 22.56
N PRO A 238 -51.02 -38.01 21.98
CA PRO A 238 -51.98 -37.01 21.43
C PRO A 238 -53.50 -37.27 21.77
N ALA A 239 -54.43 -36.60 21.05
CA ALA A 239 -55.82 -37.02 20.67
C ALA A 239 -56.97 -37.07 21.72
N ASN A 240 -58.30 -37.01 21.39
CA ASN A 240 -59.11 -36.45 20.27
C ASN A 240 -60.65 -36.51 20.61
N SER A 241 -61.52 -35.85 19.81
CA SER A 241 -63.01 -35.90 19.74
C SER A 241 -63.83 -35.13 20.82
N GLY A 242 -64.96 -34.47 20.50
CA GLY A 242 -65.55 -34.12 19.19
C GLY A 242 -67.05 -33.69 19.21
N ALA A 243 -67.50 -33.09 18.08
CA ALA A 243 -68.89 -32.86 17.61
C ALA A 243 -69.67 -31.55 17.93
N GLU A 244 -70.43 -31.11 16.91
CA GLU A 244 -71.35 -29.95 16.72
C GLU A 244 -72.82 -30.23 17.19
N PRO A 245 -73.84 -29.31 17.09
CA PRO A 245 -73.94 -28.06 16.30
C PRO A 245 -74.56 -26.81 16.98
N GLU A 246 -74.70 -25.72 16.20
CA GLU A 246 -75.44 -24.47 16.50
C GLU A 246 -76.99 -24.63 16.44
N PRO A 247 -77.75 -23.60 16.87
CA PRO A 247 -78.73 -23.01 15.94
C PRO A 247 -78.83 -21.46 15.94
N GLU A 248 -79.66 -20.96 15.00
CA GLU A 248 -79.80 -19.60 14.47
C GLU A 248 -80.31 -18.46 15.41
N LEU A 249 -80.35 -17.25 14.83
CA LEU A 249 -80.63 -15.94 15.44
C LEU A 249 -82.11 -15.51 15.36
N GLU A 250 -82.60 -14.75 16.36
CA GLU A 250 -83.74 -13.82 16.25
C GLU A 250 -83.38 -12.46 16.89
N ALA A 251 -84.19 -11.41 16.67
CA ALA A 251 -83.66 -10.04 16.50
C ALA A 251 -84.23 -8.91 17.40
N GLU A 252 -83.44 -7.82 17.49
CA GLU A 252 -83.82 -6.41 17.72
C GLU A 252 -84.36 -5.93 19.10
N PRO A 253 -84.33 -4.61 19.42
CA PRO A 253 -83.24 -3.62 19.22
C PRO A 253 -83.04 -2.64 20.42
N ALA A 254 -82.31 -1.53 20.20
CA ALA A 254 -82.07 -0.36 21.08
C ALA A 254 -81.02 -0.57 22.21
N VAL A 255 -80.31 0.46 22.72
CA VAL A 255 -80.50 1.93 22.64
C VAL A 255 -79.22 2.63 22.12
N VAL A 256 -79.38 3.83 21.54
CA VAL A 256 -78.28 4.70 21.07
C VAL A 256 -77.47 5.27 22.24
N SER A 257 -76.13 5.25 22.11
CA SER A 257 -75.20 6.09 22.87
C SER A 257 -74.29 6.82 21.88
N GLU A 258 -74.11 8.12 22.08
CA GLU A 258 -73.36 9.02 21.20
C GLU A 258 -71.86 9.00 21.57
N PRO A 259 -70.93 8.76 20.62
CA PRO A 259 -69.50 8.66 20.94
C PRO A 259 -68.88 10.04 21.22
N GLU A 260 -68.13 10.12 22.31
CA GLU A 260 -67.28 11.26 22.68
C GLU A 260 -66.21 11.49 21.59
N PRO A 261 -65.88 12.74 21.22
CA PRO A 261 -65.03 13.01 20.07
C PRO A 261 -63.60 12.47 20.28
N GLU A 262 -63.25 11.48 19.47
CA GLU A 262 -61.91 10.89 19.40
C GLU A 262 -60.86 11.97 19.15
N VAL A 263 -59.95 12.16 20.12
CA VAL A 263 -58.83 13.09 19.97
C VAL A 263 -57.84 12.46 18.99
N VAL A 264 -58.03 12.76 17.71
CA VAL A 264 -57.08 12.43 16.65
C VAL A 264 -55.74 13.03 17.02
N GLU A 265 -54.79 12.20 17.47
CA GLU A 265 -53.40 12.61 17.56
C GLU A 265 -52.97 13.11 16.19
N ALA A 266 -52.57 14.39 16.12
CA ALA A 266 -52.01 14.92 14.90
C ALA A 266 -50.78 14.06 14.53
N PRO A 267 -50.64 13.62 13.27
CA PRO A 267 -49.54 12.75 12.87
C PRO A 267 -48.22 13.42 13.28
N PRO A 268 -47.25 12.65 13.82
CA PRO A 268 -46.03 13.22 14.36
C PRO A 268 -45.38 14.10 13.28
N ALA A 269 -45.13 15.37 13.63
CA ALA A 269 -44.52 16.32 12.72
C ALA A 269 -43.25 15.68 12.13
N PRO A 270 -43.04 15.79 10.80
CA PRO A 270 -41.95 15.05 10.16
C PRO A 270 -40.64 15.40 10.85
N VAL A 271 -39.96 14.37 11.37
CA VAL A 271 -38.56 14.48 11.78
C VAL A 271 -37.82 15.10 10.60
N ASN A 272 -37.28 16.31 10.80
CA ASN A 272 -36.66 17.08 9.73
C ASN A 272 -35.55 16.24 9.10
N ALA A 273 -35.84 15.70 7.92
CA ALA A 273 -34.89 14.89 7.17
C ALA A 273 -33.73 15.80 6.75
N GLU A 274 -32.51 15.42 7.15
CA GLU A 274 -31.29 16.11 6.76
C GLU A 274 -31.27 16.31 5.24
N SER A 275 -31.23 17.57 4.79
CA SER A 275 -31.17 17.85 3.37
C SER A 275 -29.84 17.37 2.78
N ASP A 276 -29.79 17.05 1.47
CA ASP A 276 -28.56 16.58 0.85
C ASP A 276 -27.37 17.54 1.04
N SER A 277 -27.66 18.84 1.12
CA SER A 277 -26.66 19.89 1.38
C SER A 277 -26.13 19.83 2.80
N GLU A 278 -26.97 19.59 3.80
CA GLU A 278 -26.56 19.39 5.20
C GLU A 278 -25.81 18.07 5.37
N ARG A 279 -26.24 16.99 4.70
CA ARG A 279 -25.52 15.71 4.62
C ARG A 279 -24.11 15.92 4.07
N LEU A 280 -23.95 16.58 2.93
CA LEU A 280 -22.64 16.84 2.33
C LEU A 280 -21.76 17.71 3.25
N GLN A 281 -22.33 18.71 3.93
CA GLN A 281 -21.62 19.52 4.91
C GLN A 281 -21.20 18.72 6.15
N ARG A 282 -22.04 17.81 6.65
CA ARG A 282 -21.72 16.89 7.76
C ARG A 282 -20.56 15.96 7.40
N LEU A 283 -20.63 15.32 6.23
CA LEU A 283 -19.60 14.41 5.74
C LEU A 283 -18.26 15.13 5.52
N LEU A 284 -18.28 16.34 4.97
CA LEU A 284 -17.11 17.21 4.84
C LEU A 284 -16.56 17.62 6.22
N ALA A 285 -17.41 18.06 7.13
CA ALA A 285 -17.02 18.47 8.48
C ALA A 285 -16.41 17.33 9.30
N PHE A 286 -16.78 16.08 9.03
CA PHE A 286 -16.21 14.90 9.68
C PHE A 286 -14.73 14.69 9.34
N VAL A 287 -14.33 14.86 8.08
CA VAL A 287 -12.92 14.71 7.67
C VAL A 287 -12.08 15.96 7.95
N VAL A 288 -12.63 17.16 7.74
CA VAL A 288 -11.92 18.42 7.97
C VAL A 288 -11.53 18.61 9.44
N ARG A 289 -12.29 18.08 10.40
CA ARG A 289 -11.89 18.09 11.83
C ARG A 289 -10.65 17.26 12.13
N GLN A 290 -10.38 16.24 11.33
CA GLN A 290 -9.26 15.33 11.53
C GLN A 290 -8.00 15.86 10.84
N GLU A 291 -8.15 16.54 9.70
CA GLU A 291 -7.06 17.20 9.00
C GLU A 291 -7.52 18.51 8.34
N PRO A 292 -7.49 19.65 9.05
CA PRO A 292 -7.90 20.95 8.53
C PRO A 292 -6.82 21.64 7.68
N GLY A 293 -5.61 21.06 7.55
CA GLY A 293 -4.53 21.61 6.73
C GLY A 293 -4.69 21.39 5.22
N LEU A 294 -5.71 20.64 4.80
CA LEU A 294 -5.94 20.25 3.40
C LEU A 294 -7.21 20.88 2.81
N ASN A 295 -7.22 21.12 1.50
CA ASN A 295 -8.48 21.26 0.77
C ASN A 295 -9.23 19.92 0.81
N TRP A 296 -10.53 19.97 1.03
CA TRP A 296 -11.43 18.82 0.96
C TRP A 296 -12.62 19.12 0.09
N ALA A 297 -13.17 18.11 -0.58
CA ALA A 297 -14.45 18.22 -1.27
C ALA A 297 -15.24 16.91 -1.15
N VAL A 298 -16.56 17.05 -1.01
CA VAL A 298 -17.52 15.94 -1.06
C VAL A 298 -18.60 16.32 -2.07
N GLY A 299 -19.03 15.39 -2.93
CA GLY A 299 -20.11 15.66 -3.87
C GLY A 299 -20.88 14.42 -4.28
N ASP A 300 -22.16 14.62 -4.56
CA ASP A 300 -23.06 13.57 -5.06
C ASP A 300 -23.03 13.59 -6.61
N LEU A 301 -22.65 12.47 -7.21
CA LEU A 301 -22.62 12.28 -8.66
C LEU A 301 -24.01 11.89 -9.20
N ALA A 302 -24.19 12.01 -10.52
CA ALA A 302 -25.44 11.69 -11.19
C ALA A 302 -25.85 10.19 -11.14
N ASP A 303 -24.94 9.29 -10.74
CA ASP A 303 -25.21 7.87 -10.49
C ASP A 303 -25.68 7.60 -9.04
N GLY A 304 -25.70 8.61 -8.17
CA GLY A 304 -25.97 8.48 -6.74
C GLY A 304 -24.74 8.17 -5.88
N THR A 305 -23.53 8.12 -6.43
CA THR A 305 -22.29 7.99 -5.65
C THR A 305 -21.99 9.31 -4.91
N THR A 306 -21.94 9.28 -3.57
CA THR A 306 -21.25 10.34 -2.81
C THR A 306 -19.74 10.11 -2.85
N LEU A 307 -18.99 11.01 -3.48
CA LEU A 307 -17.52 10.92 -3.62
C LEU A 307 -16.83 11.90 -2.66
N LEU A 308 -15.77 11.45 -1.99
CA LEU A 308 -14.93 12.23 -1.07
C LEU A 308 -13.50 12.31 -1.63
N VAL A 309 -12.93 13.52 -1.67
CA VAL A 309 -11.58 13.79 -2.21
C VAL A 309 -10.81 14.85 -1.42
N THR A 310 -9.48 14.75 -1.46
CA THR A 310 -8.53 15.83 -1.21
C THR A 310 -7.54 15.93 -2.39
N ASP A 311 -6.96 17.10 -2.61
CA ASP A 311 -5.99 17.35 -3.68
C ASP A 311 -4.52 17.15 -3.27
N LEU A 312 -4.24 16.78 -2.01
CA LEU A 312 -2.89 16.50 -1.49
C LEU A 312 -2.04 15.62 -2.42
N ALA A 313 -2.63 14.57 -2.98
CA ALA A 313 -1.92 13.63 -3.86
C ALA A 313 -2.88 12.91 -4.81
N HIS A 314 -3.31 13.57 -5.89
CA HIS A 314 -4.08 12.96 -6.99
C HIS A 314 -5.45 12.33 -6.61
N GLY A 315 -5.98 12.62 -5.42
CA GLY A 315 -7.18 11.98 -4.85
C GLY A 315 -6.92 10.90 -3.80
N TRP A 316 -5.66 10.64 -3.43
CA TRP A 316 -5.31 9.76 -2.31
C TRP A 316 -5.70 10.38 -0.96
N ILE A 317 -6.23 9.56 -0.05
CA ILE A 317 -6.51 9.96 1.33
C ILE A 317 -5.41 9.45 2.28
N PRO A 318 -4.81 10.30 3.13
CA PRO A 318 -3.81 9.89 4.12
C PRO A 318 -4.28 8.80 5.09
N PRO A 319 -3.34 8.05 5.70
CA PRO A 319 -3.61 7.25 6.89
C PRO A 319 -3.90 8.15 8.10
N GLY A 320 -4.49 7.56 9.13
CA GLY A 320 -4.97 8.28 10.31
C GLY A 320 -6.27 9.08 10.09
N ILE A 321 -6.74 9.23 8.84
CA ILE A 321 -8.06 9.79 8.55
C ILE A 321 -9.12 8.68 8.66
N THR A 322 -10.09 8.89 9.54
CA THR A 322 -11.32 8.10 9.65
C THR A 322 -12.30 8.58 8.59
N LEU A 323 -12.95 7.64 7.90
CA LEU A 323 -13.81 7.92 6.75
C LEU A 323 -15.28 7.71 7.11
N PRO A 324 -16.21 8.58 6.67
CA PRO A 324 -17.64 8.35 6.86
C PRO A 324 -18.13 7.07 6.16
N ALA A 325 -19.16 6.43 6.71
CA ALA A 325 -19.92 5.41 5.98
C ALA A 325 -20.61 6.00 4.74
N GLY A 326 -20.75 5.19 3.68
CA GLY A 326 -21.48 5.54 2.45
C GLY A 326 -20.73 6.39 1.41
N VAL A 327 -19.59 7.00 1.75
CA VAL A 327 -18.77 7.71 0.75
C VAL A 327 -17.91 6.74 -0.06
N ARG A 328 -17.53 7.14 -1.27
CA ARG A 328 -16.55 6.44 -2.11
C ARG A 328 -15.33 7.33 -2.34
N LEU A 329 -14.15 6.70 -2.48
CA LEU A 329 -12.90 7.38 -2.80
C LEU A 329 -12.57 7.23 -4.28
N LEU A 330 -11.68 8.11 -4.77
CA LEU A 330 -11.10 7.95 -6.10
C LEU A 330 -10.21 6.69 -6.15
N THR A 331 -10.28 5.97 -7.27
CA THR A 331 -9.37 4.84 -7.56
C THR A 331 -7.92 5.31 -7.73
N PRO A 332 -6.92 4.47 -7.46
CA PRO A 332 -5.52 4.78 -7.73
C PRO A 332 -5.29 5.30 -9.16
N GLY A 333 -4.65 6.46 -9.27
CA GLY A 333 -4.40 7.11 -10.57
C GLY A 333 -3.78 8.48 -10.43
N ARG A 334 -3.02 8.91 -11.46
CA ARG A 334 -2.46 10.27 -11.53
C ARG A 334 -3.55 11.24 -11.98
N ARG A 335 -3.74 12.33 -11.24
CA ARG A 335 -4.72 13.41 -11.51
C ARG A 335 -4.15 14.75 -11.08
N THR A 336 -4.60 15.84 -11.68
CA THR A 336 -4.14 17.21 -11.38
C THR A 336 -5.31 18.17 -11.23
N GLY A 337 -5.18 19.16 -10.34
CA GLY A 337 -6.23 20.13 -10.04
C GLY A 337 -6.62 20.11 -8.56
N LYS A 338 -7.40 21.12 -8.15
CA LYS A 338 -7.88 21.27 -6.77
C LYS A 338 -8.98 20.25 -6.43
N ALA A 339 -9.29 20.09 -5.14
CA ALA A 339 -10.26 19.11 -4.65
C ALA A 339 -11.62 19.17 -5.39
N ALA A 340 -12.13 20.37 -5.66
CA ALA A 340 -13.37 20.56 -6.44
C ALA A 340 -13.27 20.01 -7.88
N ALA A 341 -12.12 20.12 -8.54
CA ALA A 341 -11.91 19.56 -9.88
C ALA A 341 -11.75 18.03 -9.87
N LEU A 342 -11.32 17.45 -8.74
CA LEU A 342 -11.19 15.99 -8.57
C LEU A 342 -12.55 15.28 -8.38
N LEU A 343 -13.62 16.02 -8.07
CA LEU A 343 -14.99 15.49 -8.06
C LEU A 343 -15.59 15.31 -9.47
N GLY A 344 -15.13 16.06 -10.47
CA GLY A 344 -15.73 16.08 -11.80
C GLY A 344 -17.14 16.69 -11.82
N GLU A 345 -18.02 16.14 -12.67
CA GLU A 345 -19.40 16.61 -12.87
C GLU A 345 -20.35 16.12 -11.77
N ALA A 346 -20.08 16.51 -10.52
CA ALA A 346 -20.98 16.25 -9.39
C ALA A 346 -22.20 17.18 -9.42
N ALA A 347 -23.39 16.63 -9.18
CA ALA A 347 -24.66 17.34 -9.22
C ALA A 347 -24.88 18.25 -8.00
N ARG A 348 -24.25 17.92 -6.87
CA ARG A 348 -24.16 18.77 -5.66
C ARG A 348 -22.78 18.60 -5.04
N THR A 349 -22.23 19.67 -4.48
CA THR A 349 -20.88 19.68 -3.89
C THR A 349 -20.81 20.52 -2.63
N ALA A 350 -20.03 20.07 -1.65
CA ALA A 350 -19.52 20.88 -0.54
C ALA A 350 -17.99 20.86 -0.56
N THR A 351 -17.36 22.03 -0.39
CA THR A 351 -15.90 22.21 -0.48
C THR A 351 -15.36 22.95 0.73
N TYR A 352 -14.12 22.65 1.10
CA TYR A 352 -13.39 23.29 2.19
C TYR A 352 -11.98 23.70 1.73
N THR A 353 -11.57 24.91 2.10
CA THR A 353 -10.21 25.44 2.00
C THR A 353 -9.64 25.60 3.41
N PRO A 354 -8.34 25.32 3.67
CA PRO A 354 -7.72 25.54 4.98
C PRO A 354 -7.98 26.95 5.53
N GLY A 355 -8.62 27.02 6.70
CA GLY A 355 -9.04 28.26 7.34
C GLY A 355 -10.52 28.64 7.15
N ASP A 356 -11.27 27.95 6.27
CA ASP A 356 -12.72 28.11 6.16
C ASP A 356 -13.43 27.72 7.49
N ARG A 357 -14.64 28.23 7.69
CA ARG A 357 -15.44 27.92 8.89
C ARG A 357 -16.23 26.63 8.71
N VAL A 358 -15.89 25.63 9.51
CA VAL A 358 -16.72 24.43 9.71
C VAL A 358 -17.66 24.67 10.90
N GLY A 359 -18.92 24.20 10.82
CA GLY A 359 -19.82 24.12 11.99
C GLY A 359 -19.23 23.23 13.09
N ARG A 360 -19.76 23.26 14.31
CA ARG A 360 -19.30 22.39 15.42
C ARG A 360 -19.80 20.95 15.23
N ALA A 361 -19.25 19.99 15.98
CA ALA A 361 -19.69 18.60 15.91
C ALA A 361 -21.14 18.41 16.39
N THR A 362 -21.62 19.29 17.26
CA THR A 362 -23.00 19.39 17.76
C THR A 362 -24.01 19.89 16.73
N ASP A 363 -23.53 20.50 15.65
CA ASP A 363 -24.39 21.23 14.69
C ASP A 363 -24.86 20.31 13.55
N PHE A 364 -24.49 19.03 13.62
CA PHE A 364 -24.78 17.98 12.65
C PHE A 364 -25.22 16.69 13.36
N ALA A 365 -25.88 15.79 12.64
CA ALA A 365 -26.16 14.43 13.14
C ALA A 365 -24.85 13.63 13.38
N PRO A 366 -24.86 12.59 14.24
CA PRO A 366 -23.76 11.64 14.34
C PRO A 366 -23.41 11.04 12.97
N THR A 367 -22.13 10.79 12.73
CA THR A 367 -21.63 10.21 11.48
C THR A 367 -20.93 8.90 11.76
N GLU A 368 -21.46 7.82 11.20
CA GLU A 368 -20.86 6.49 11.28
C GLU A 368 -19.52 6.46 10.53
N SER A 369 -18.56 5.71 11.07
CA SER A 369 -17.21 5.53 10.52
C SER A 369 -17.09 4.19 9.82
N SER A 370 -16.41 4.12 8.68
CA SER A 370 -16.23 2.88 7.94
C SER A 370 -14.85 2.76 7.27
N ALA A 371 -14.32 1.54 7.22
CA ALA A 371 -13.15 1.21 6.42
C ALA A 371 -13.50 0.93 4.94
N GLN A 372 -14.78 0.65 4.64
CA GLN A 372 -15.29 0.32 3.30
C GLN A 372 -14.85 1.30 2.19
N PRO A 373 -14.77 2.64 2.39
CA PRO A 373 -14.37 3.54 1.31
C PRO A 373 -12.93 3.33 0.80
N ARG A 374 -12.08 2.61 1.54
CA ARG A 374 -10.73 2.18 1.09
C ARG A 374 -10.73 0.85 0.32
N GLU A 375 -11.86 0.15 0.20
CA GLU A 375 -11.94 -1.12 -0.53
C GLU A 375 -11.56 -0.94 -2.00
N LEU A 376 -10.61 -1.77 -2.44
CA LEU A 376 -10.09 -1.85 -3.79
C LEU A 376 -9.85 -3.33 -4.13
N PRO A 377 -9.74 -3.70 -5.43
CA PRO A 377 -9.26 -5.03 -5.81
C PRO A 377 -7.96 -5.40 -5.08
N ALA A 378 -7.86 -6.66 -4.65
CA ALA A 378 -6.70 -7.15 -3.95
C ALA A 378 -5.45 -7.15 -4.85
N VAL A 379 -4.34 -6.62 -4.35
CA VAL A 379 -3.03 -6.69 -5.02
C VAL A 379 -2.55 -8.14 -5.05
N GLU A 380 -2.29 -8.66 -6.25
CA GLU A 380 -1.74 -10.02 -6.46
C GLU A 380 -0.40 -10.17 -5.73
N ASP A 381 -0.23 -11.30 -5.03
CA ASP A 381 0.94 -11.61 -4.21
C ASP A 381 1.37 -10.46 -3.25
N PHE A 382 0.40 -9.73 -2.66
CA PHE A 382 0.59 -8.56 -1.76
C PHE A 382 1.85 -8.61 -0.87
N GLY A 383 2.10 -9.72 -0.16
CA GLY A 383 3.25 -9.83 0.74
C GLY A 383 4.61 -9.92 0.05
N TRP A 384 4.66 -10.52 -1.15
CA TRP A 384 5.84 -10.46 -2.00
C TRP A 384 6.01 -9.06 -2.59
N GLU A 385 4.93 -8.42 -3.03
CA GLU A 385 4.99 -7.05 -3.58
C GLU A 385 5.44 -6.03 -2.53
N LEU A 386 4.79 -5.95 -1.36
CA LEU A 386 5.21 -5.07 -0.27
C LEU A 386 6.66 -5.38 0.18
N GLY A 387 7.02 -6.66 0.27
CA GLY A 387 8.37 -7.10 0.57
C GLY A 387 9.40 -6.74 -0.52
N ARG A 388 8.99 -6.60 -1.78
CA ARG A 388 9.83 -6.20 -2.93
C ARG A 388 10.05 -4.70 -2.93
N VAL A 389 8.98 -3.90 -2.87
CA VAL A 389 9.04 -2.44 -3.05
C VAL A 389 9.63 -1.69 -1.85
N THR A 390 9.68 -2.33 -0.67
CA THR A 390 10.41 -1.84 0.51
C THR A 390 11.90 -2.21 0.52
N HIS A 391 12.35 -3.11 -0.34
CA HIS A 391 13.72 -3.64 -0.30
C HIS A 391 14.73 -2.64 -0.87
N TRP A 392 15.68 -2.18 -0.06
CA TRP A 392 16.70 -1.17 -0.41
C TRP A 392 16.13 0.13 -1.02
N ARG A 393 14.94 0.54 -0.60
CA ARG A 393 14.31 1.77 -1.09
C ARG A 393 14.86 3.01 -0.37
N ASP A 394 15.39 3.94 -1.15
CA ASP A 394 15.94 5.20 -0.64
C ASP A 394 14.90 6.02 0.15
N GLY A 395 15.34 6.56 1.29
CA GLY A 395 14.50 7.36 2.18
C GLY A 395 13.44 6.56 2.96
N LEU A 396 13.43 5.23 2.94
CA LEU A 396 12.68 4.42 3.90
C LEU A 396 13.59 3.95 5.06
N PRO A 397 13.12 3.97 6.31
CA PRO A 397 13.79 3.29 7.42
C PRO A 397 13.95 1.79 7.14
N ARG A 398 15.12 1.23 7.45
CA ARG A 398 15.43 -0.20 7.20
C ARG A 398 14.44 -1.16 7.89
N LEU A 399 13.84 -0.72 9.00
CA LEU A 399 12.82 -1.45 9.76
C LEU A 399 11.58 -1.79 8.92
N VAL A 400 11.14 -0.88 8.04
CA VAL A 400 9.90 -1.03 7.25
C VAL A 400 9.92 -2.34 6.43
N HIS A 401 11.06 -2.67 5.84
CA HIS A 401 11.23 -3.91 5.07
C HIS A 401 11.18 -5.18 5.94
N THR A 402 11.68 -5.11 7.18
CA THR A 402 11.62 -6.21 8.14
C THR A 402 10.18 -6.44 8.60
N LEU A 403 9.47 -5.37 8.97
CA LEU A 403 8.10 -5.45 9.47
C LEU A 403 7.11 -5.83 8.38
N ALA A 404 7.27 -5.32 7.16
CA ALA A 404 6.49 -5.76 6.00
C ALA A 404 6.58 -7.28 5.81
N LYS A 405 7.76 -7.86 5.98
CA LYS A 405 7.95 -9.32 5.90
C LYS A 405 7.39 -10.07 7.12
N ALA A 406 7.54 -9.53 8.32
CA ALA A 406 7.07 -10.19 9.54
C ALA A 406 5.53 -10.23 9.60
N ALA A 407 4.88 -9.11 9.28
CA ALA A 407 3.43 -9.00 9.18
C ALA A 407 2.86 -9.93 8.09
N THR A 408 3.40 -9.85 6.86
CA THR A 408 2.89 -10.64 5.73
C THR A 408 3.22 -12.14 5.82
N ALA A 409 4.19 -12.53 6.64
CA ALA A 409 4.46 -13.91 7.01
C ALA A 409 3.66 -14.40 8.24
N GLY A 410 2.90 -13.52 8.91
CA GLY A 410 2.14 -13.86 10.12
C GLY A 410 3.01 -14.22 11.33
N THR A 411 4.28 -13.77 11.39
CA THR A 411 5.22 -14.14 12.47
C THR A 411 5.10 -13.28 13.72
N GLY A 412 4.21 -12.29 13.72
CA GLY A 412 4.13 -11.25 14.74
C GLY A 412 5.19 -10.15 14.55
N VAL A 413 4.98 -9.03 15.23
CA VAL A 413 5.85 -7.86 15.32
C VAL A 413 5.88 -7.41 16.79
N VAL A 414 7.01 -6.87 17.25
CA VAL A 414 7.18 -6.35 18.61
C VAL A 414 6.55 -4.95 18.70
N GLU A 415 5.84 -4.62 19.77
CA GLU A 415 5.06 -3.37 19.84
C GLU A 415 5.95 -2.13 19.76
N GLU A 416 7.16 -2.16 20.34
CA GLU A 416 8.16 -1.10 20.22
C GLU A 416 8.63 -0.89 18.76
N GLU A 417 8.64 -1.94 17.93
CA GLU A 417 8.91 -1.82 16.49
C GLU A 417 7.69 -1.26 15.73
N ALA A 418 6.47 -1.60 16.16
CA ALA A 418 5.23 -1.06 15.61
C ALA A 418 5.06 0.44 15.95
N GLU A 419 5.38 0.85 17.18
CA GLU A 419 5.39 2.25 17.60
C GLU A 419 6.43 3.06 16.80
N LEU A 420 7.66 2.54 16.65
CA LEU A 420 8.68 3.19 15.83
C LEU A 420 8.26 3.30 14.35
N LEU A 421 7.52 2.32 13.82
CA LEU A 421 6.92 2.41 12.48
C LEU A 421 5.85 3.51 12.39
N ARG A 422 4.97 3.64 13.40
CA ARG A 422 3.97 4.72 13.48
C ARG A 422 4.62 6.10 13.57
N VAL A 423 5.65 6.27 14.40
CA VAL A 423 6.44 7.51 14.49
C VAL A 423 7.07 7.89 13.15
N HIS A 424 7.61 6.92 12.42
CA HIS A 424 8.13 7.16 11.05
C HIS A 424 7.01 7.52 10.06
N LEU A 425 5.84 6.90 10.15
CA LEU A 425 4.69 7.24 9.33
C LEU A 425 4.18 8.66 9.60
N ASP A 426 4.02 9.04 10.86
CA ASP A 426 3.59 10.39 11.25
C ASP A 426 4.62 11.45 10.88
N THR A 427 5.92 11.14 10.98
CA THR A 427 6.98 12.02 10.47
C THR A 427 6.84 12.25 8.97
N ALA A 428 6.61 11.20 8.18
CA ALA A 428 6.41 11.32 6.73
C ALA A 428 5.11 12.06 6.38
N ARG A 429 4.02 11.79 7.11
CA ARG A 429 2.72 12.47 6.98
C ARG A 429 2.84 13.97 7.25
N TYR A 430 3.50 14.35 8.35
CA TYR A 430 3.78 15.74 8.69
C TYR A 430 4.61 16.44 7.60
N GLN A 431 5.66 15.78 7.10
CA GLN A 431 6.51 16.34 6.03
C GLN A 431 5.73 16.55 4.71
N LEU A 432 4.76 15.70 4.38
CA LEU A 432 3.86 15.91 3.23
C LEU A 432 2.98 17.13 3.45
N LEU A 433 2.35 17.24 4.62
CA LEU A 433 1.46 18.35 4.96
C LEU A 433 2.21 19.69 5.02
N SER A 434 3.48 19.70 5.47
CA SER A 434 4.31 20.91 5.46
C SER A 434 4.81 21.32 4.06
N GLN A 435 4.71 20.44 3.06
CA GLN A 435 5.06 20.72 1.66
C GLN A 435 3.84 21.04 0.79
N TYR A 436 2.63 20.75 1.27
CA TYR A 436 1.38 20.97 0.54
C TYR A 436 1.22 22.45 0.11
N PRO A 437 0.88 22.74 -1.16
CA PRO A 437 0.45 21.81 -2.22
C PRO A 437 1.60 21.11 -2.99
N ASP A 438 2.83 21.59 -2.89
CA ASP A 438 3.98 21.17 -3.71
C ASP A 438 4.71 19.93 -3.15
N VAL A 439 3.93 18.86 -2.93
CA VAL A 439 4.39 17.57 -2.38
C VAL A 439 5.50 16.92 -3.21
N VAL A 440 6.62 16.58 -2.58
CA VAL A 440 7.72 15.83 -3.22
C VAL A 440 7.29 14.38 -3.51
N PRO A 441 7.30 13.91 -4.79
CA PRO A 441 6.79 12.58 -5.14
C PRO A 441 7.52 11.41 -4.48
N ALA A 442 8.82 11.53 -4.20
CA ALA A 442 9.59 10.50 -3.51
C ALA A 442 9.13 10.31 -2.06
N LEU A 443 8.81 11.41 -1.36
CA LEU A 443 8.28 11.39 0.00
C LEU A 443 6.87 10.78 0.04
N LEU A 444 6.01 11.14 -0.94
CA LEU A 444 4.66 10.56 -1.07
C LEU A 444 4.72 9.04 -1.23
N LEU A 445 5.57 8.54 -2.13
CA LEU A 445 5.77 7.11 -2.34
C LEU A 445 6.35 6.40 -1.10
N ASN A 446 7.17 7.09 -0.30
CA ASN A 446 7.68 6.54 0.95
C ASN A 446 6.60 6.51 2.05
N CYS A 447 5.78 7.57 2.17
CA CYS A 447 4.64 7.61 3.09
C CYS A 447 3.60 6.53 2.76
N LEU A 448 3.34 6.26 1.48
CA LEU A 448 2.45 5.19 1.04
C LEU A 448 2.93 3.81 1.48
N LEU A 449 4.24 3.54 1.44
CA LEU A 449 4.80 2.26 1.89
C LEU A 449 4.91 2.14 3.42
N LEU A 450 5.16 3.25 4.11
CA LEU A 450 5.03 3.32 5.57
C LEU A 450 3.58 2.98 5.98
N ALA A 451 2.58 3.59 5.33
CA ALA A 451 1.17 3.35 5.59
C ALA A 451 0.74 1.91 5.27
N ALA A 452 1.13 1.37 4.11
CA ALA A 452 0.83 -0.01 3.74
C ALA A 452 1.47 -1.03 4.71
N THR A 453 2.65 -0.72 5.25
CA THR A 453 3.33 -1.56 6.25
C THR A 453 2.66 -1.44 7.61
N GLU A 454 2.34 -0.23 8.08
CA GLU A 454 1.72 0.00 9.39
C GLU A 454 0.34 -0.65 9.46
N SER A 455 -0.52 -0.44 8.45
CA SER A 455 -1.82 -1.11 8.37
C SER A 455 -1.67 -2.63 8.29
N SER A 456 -0.63 -3.16 7.63
CA SER A 456 -0.35 -4.60 7.61
C SER A 456 0.10 -5.14 8.97
N VAL A 457 0.79 -4.34 9.79
CA VAL A 457 1.18 -4.69 11.18
C VAL A 457 -0.03 -4.63 12.11
N ALA A 458 -0.91 -3.62 11.93
CA ALA A 458 -2.15 -3.47 12.67
C ALA A 458 -3.26 -4.48 12.28
N GLY A 459 -3.06 -5.26 11.22
CA GLY A 459 -4.03 -6.23 10.70
C GLY A 459 -5.14 -5.65 9.81
N ASP A 460 -5.12 -4.34 9.52
CA ASP A 460 -6.01 -3.69 8.56
C ASP A 460 -5.56 -3.98 7.12
N ALA A 461 -5.96 -5.15 6.63
CA ALA A 461 -5.71 -5.58 5.26
C ALA A 461 -6.33 -4.63 4.21
N THR A 462 -7.41 -3.91 4.55
CA THR A 462 -8.10 -2.99 3.62
C THR A 462 -7.28 -1.73 3.41
N SER A 463 -6.85 -1.05 4.49
CA SER A 463 -5.95 0.10 4.37
C SER A 463 -4.57 -0.31 3.83
N ALA A 464 -4.05 -1.49 4.21
CA ALA A 464 -2.78 -2.00 3.70
C ALA A 464 -2.83 -2.19 2.16
N ASN A 465 -3.88 -2.83 1.64
CA ASN A 465 -4.12 -2.99 0.21
C ASN A 465 -4.31 -1.63 -0.50
N TYR A 466 -5.11 -0.73 0.10
CA TYR A 466 -5.34 0.63 -0.42
C TYR A 466 -4.03 1.40 -0.63
N HIS A 467 -3.18 1.46 0.39
CA HIS A 467 -1.92 2.19 0.32
C HIS A 467 -0.91 1.55 -0.65
N LEU A 468 -0.86 0.21 -0.76
CA LEU A 468 0.01 -0.45 -1.75
C LEU A 468 -0.50 -0.26 -3.19
N ALA A 469 -1.81 -0.31 -3.44
CA ALA A 469 -2.39 -0.08 -4.77
C ALA A 469 -2.14 1.37 -5.24
N TRP A 470 -2.25 2.34 -4.34
CA TRP A 470 -1.85 3.73 -4.61
C TRP A 470 -0.34 3.87 -4.86
N PHE A 471 0.51 3.20 -4.08
CA PHE A 471 1.96 3.16 -4.36
C PHE A 471 2.23 2.61 -5.77
N GLN A 472 1.69 1.44 -6.12
CA GLN A 472 1.93 0.82 -7.42
C GLN A 472 1.56 1.78 -8.57
N LYS A 473 0.38 2.39 -8.51
CA LYS A 473 -0.09 3.27 -9.59
C LYS A 473 0.63 4.62 -9.66
N LEU A 474 1.26 5.07 -8.57
CA LEU A 474 2.09 6.29 -8.54
C LEU A 474 3.59 6.00 -8.69
N ALA A 475 4.02 4.74 -8.65
CA ALA A 475 5.38 4.30 -8.94
C ALA A 475 5.57 3.88 -10.42
N GLU A 476 4.48 3.54 -11.14
CA GLU A 476 4.52 3.39 -12.60
C GLU A 476 5.14 4.63 -13.27
N PRO A 477 6.16 4.49 -14.15
CA PRO A 477 6.66 5.63 -14.91
C PRO A 477 5.53 6.22 -15.78
N PRO A 478 5.47 7.55 -15.96
CA PRO A 478 4.44 8.15 -16.80
C PRO A 478 4.53 7.57 -18.21
N ALA A 479 3.39 7.15 -18.75
CA ALA A 479 3.32 6.61 -20.11
C ALA A 479 3.89 7.64 -21.09
N SER A 480 4.98 7.28 -21.76
CA SER A 480 5.73 8.22 -22.57
C SER A 480 4.87 8.77 -23.71
N GLN A 481 4.56 10.07 -23.65
CA GLN A 481 3.84 10.80 -24.70
C GLN A 481 4.75 11.04 -25.90
N TRP A 482 5.16 9.94 -26.56
CA TRP A 482 5.67 9.97 -27.93
C TRP A 482 4.50 10.10 -28.91
N THR A 483 3.77 11.21 -28.80
CA THR A 483 2.92 11.72 -29.88
C THR A 483 3.85 12.21 -30.97
N ALA A 484 3.91 11.48 -32.08
CA ALA A 484 4.66 11.90 -33.26
C ALA A 484 3.90 13.04 -33.95
N GLU A 485 4.38 14.26 -33.80
CA GLU A 485 4.06 15.37 -34.70
C GLU A 485 5.08 15.38 -35.84
N ILE A 486 4.59 15.14 -37.06
CA ILE A 486 5.26 15.27 -38.37
C ILE A 486 4.21 15.84 -39.33
#